data_AF-A0A0A2LZS2-F1
#
_entry.id   AF-A0A0A2LZS2-F1
#
_cell.length_a   1.000
_cell.length_b   1.000
_cell.length_c   1.000
_cell.angle_alpha   90.00
_cell.angle_beta   90.00
_cell.angle_gamma   90.00
#
_symmetry.space_group_name_H-M   'P 1'
#
loop_
_entity.id
_entity.type
_entity.pdbx_description
1 polymer ?
#
loop_
_entity_poly.entity_id
_entity_poly.type
_entity_poly.pdbx_seq_one_letter_code
_entity_poly.pdbx_strand_id
1 'polypeptide(L)'
;MKKLLIYCLLTGLLSGSLQAQNKQAKVLLEQIAALHIYIGYVQDGYSTVKNGLDVIGDFKRGELNLHAGYFSSLRMVNPAVKEYIKVAEIIALQAKILQSSNNTRNLLQQDADLFNGNELAYVGKVYDKLLEDCERILNDLEPVVTDGQLEMKDDERMERIDMLHANMTDNYIFCKRFGNSTKVLAVSRIKEEMDIQNARALRGIND
;
A
#
# COMPACT_ATOMS: atom_id res chain seq x y z
N MET A 1 60.07 -91.48 -32.06
CA MET A 1 59.35 -90.43 -32.83
C MET A 1 57.93 -90.16 -32.35
N LYS A 2 57.09 -91.18 -32.07
CA LYS A 2 55.70 -90.98 -31.57
C LYS A 2 55.57 -90.20 -30.25
N LYS A 3 56.51 -90.34 -29.30
CA LYS A 3 56.49 -89.61 -28.00
C LYS A 3 56.83 -88.11 -28.10
N LEU A 4 57.61 -87.70 -29.10
CA LEU A 4 57.97 -86.29 -29.35
C LEU A 4 56.81 -85.50 -29.98
N LEU A 5 56.06 -86.14 -30.87
CA LEU A 5 54.84 -85.57 -31.47
C LEU A 5 53.75 -85.29 -30.42
N ILE A 6 53.59 -86.17 -29.43
CA ILE A 6 52.63 -85.99 -28.33
C ILE A 6 53.03 -84.80 -27.43
N TYR A 7 54.33 -84.60 -27.18
CA TYR A 7 54.82 -83.47 -26.38
C TYR A 7 54.67 -82.12 -27.12
N CYS A 8 54.88 -82.10 -28.43
CA CYS A 8 54.59 -80.92 -29.28
C CYS A 8 53.08 -80.61 -29.35
N LEU A 9 52.22 -81.63 -29.41
CA LEU A 9 50.76 -81.45 -29.39
C LEU A 9 50.26 -80.93 -28.03
N LEU A 10 50.76 -81.45 -26.91
CA LEU A 10 50.40 -80.97 -25.58
C LEU A 10 50.85 -79.51 -25.35
N THR A 11 52.06 -79.15 -25.78
CA THR A 11 52.59 -77.78 -25.65
C THR A 11 51.86 -76.79 -26.56
N GLY A 12 51.46 -77.17 -27.78
CA GLY A 12 50.63 -76.34 -28.65
C GLY A 12 49.21 -76.11 -28.12
N LEU A 13 48.57 -77.13 -27.54
CA LEU A 13 47.22 -77.03 -26.94
C LEU A 13 47.19 -76.16 -25.68
N LEU A 14 48.23 -76.24 -24.83
CA LEU A 14 48.40 -75.37 -23.65
C LEU A 14 48.68 -73.91 -24.02
N SER A 15 49.42 -73.66 -25.10
CA SER A 15 49.75 -72.31 -25.57
C SER A 15 48.53 -71.60 -26.18
N GLY A 16 47.72 -72.32 -26.95
CA GLY A 16 46.50 -71.80 -27.57
C GLY A 16 45.40 -71.45 -26.57
N SER A 17 45.25 -72.22 -25.48
CA SER A 17 44.27 -71.94 -24.43
C SER A 17 44.64 -70.73 -23.57
N LEU A 18 45.94 -70.53 -23.26
CA LEU A 18 46.45 -69.32 -22.60
C LEU A 18 46.25 -68.06 -23.45
N GLN A 19 46.46 -68.16 -24.77
CA GLN A 19 46.27 -67.03 -25.68
C GLN A 19 44.77 -66.68 -25.87
N ALA A 20 43.88 -67.68 -25.85
CA ALA A 20 42.44 -67.46 -25.85
C ALA A 20 41.94 -66.79 -24.55
N GLN A 21 42.45 -67.22 -23.39
CA GLN A 21 42.14 -66.58 -22.11
C GLN A 21 42.61 -65.11 -22.07
N ASN A 22 43.80 -64.80 -22.59
CA ASN A 22 44.30 -63.42 -22.66
C ASN A 22 43.46 -62.52 -23.58
N LYS A 23 43.00 -63.06 -24.73
CA LYS A 23 42.07 -62.33 -25.61
C LYS A 23 40.73 -62.07 -24.93
N GLN A 24 40.19 -63.06 -24.22
CA GLN A 24 38.94 -62.93 -23.48
C GLN A 24 39.05 -61.91 -22.33
N ALA A 25 40.17 -61.91 -21.60
CA ALA A 25 40.45 -60.92 -20.57
C ALA A 25 40.51 -59.49 -21.14
N LYS A 26 41.13 -59.31 -22.31
CA LYS A 26 41.19 -58.01 -23.00
C LYS A 26 39.80 -57.49 -23.39
N VAL A 27 38.96 -58.35 -23.98
CA VAL A 27 37.58 -57.98 -24.36
C VAL A 27 36.75 -57.61 -23.13
N LEU A 28 36.86 -58.36 -22.04
CA LEU A 28 36.18 -58.04 -20.78
C LEU A 28 36.64 -56.68 -20.21
N LEU A 29 37.93 -56.37 -20.31
CA LEU A 29 38.47 -55.09 -19.86
C LEU A 29 37.92 -53.91 -20.69
N GLU A 30 37.83 -54.08 -22.01
CA GLU A 30 37.20 -53.10 -22.92
C GLU A 30 35.71 -52.90 -22.60
N GLN A 31 34.98 -53.99 -22.28
CA GLN A 31 33.57 -53.90 -21.85
C GLN A 31 33.40 -53.16 -20.52
N ILE A 32 34.26 -53.43 -19.53
CA ILE A 32 34.24 -52.72 -18.24
C ILE A 32 34.52 -51.22 -18.45
N ALA A 33 35.47 -50.87 -19.33
CA ALA A 33 35.77 -49.49 -19.67
C ALA A 33 34.57 -48.79 -20.34
N ALA A 34 33.91 -49.46 -21.29
CA ALA A 34 32.70 -48.93 -21.93
C ALA A 34 31.56 -48.73 -20.93
N LEU A 35 31.35 -49.68 -20.00
CA LEU A 35 30.35 -49.56 -18.93
C LEU A 35 30.65 -48.39 -17.99
N HIS A 36 31.92 -48.16 -17.65
CA HIS A 36 32.32 -46.98 -16.86
C HIS A 36 31.96 -45.66 -17.55
N ILE A 37 32.18 -45.57 -18.86
CA ILE A 37 31.79 -44.40 -19.66
C ILE A 37 30.26 -44.20 -19.65
N TYR A 38 29.49 -45.27 -19.83
CA TYR A 38 28.03 -45.20 -19.76
C TYR A 38 27.52 -44.73 -18.38
N ILE A 39 28.13 -45.21 -17.29
CA ILE A 39 27.81 -44.75 -15.94
C ILE A 39 28.06 -43.24 -15.82
N GLY A 40 29.18 -42.74 -16.35
CA GLY A 40 29.48 -41.31 -16.42
C GLY A 40 28.40 -40.51 -17.15
N TYR A 41 28.00 -40.93 -18.36
CA TYR A 41 26.93 -40.26 -19.12
C TYR A 41 25.58 -40.26 -18.39
N VAL A 42 25.23 -41.34 -17.70
CA VAL A 42 23.99 -41.40 -16.92
C VAL A 42 24.06 -40.45 -15.72
N GLN A 43 25.20 -40.39 -15.03
CA GLN A 43 25.42 -39.45 -13.92
C GLN A 43 25.36 -37.99 -14.39
N ASP A 44 26.00 -37.67 -15.52
CA ASP A 44 26.00 -36.34 -16.12
C ASP A 44 24.59 -35.94 -16.59
N GLY A 45 23.88 -36.86 -17.24
CA GLY A 45 22.49 -36.65 -17.65
C GLY A 45 21.57 -36.39 -16.45
N TYR A 46 21.69 -37.19 -15.39
CA TYR A 46 20.90 -37.02 -14.18
C TYR A 46 21.23 -35.70 -13.46
N SER A 47 22.51 -35.34 -13.33
CA SER A 47 22.93 -34.08 -12.71
C SER A 47 22.44 -32.87 -13.51
N THR A 48 22.49 -32.93 -14.84
CA THR A 48 21.99 -31.88 -15.74
C THR A 48 20.49 -31.67 -15.57
N VAL A 49 19.71 -32.74 -15.59
CA VAL A 49 18.25 -32.66 -15.39
C VAL A 49 17.92 -32.13 -13.99
N LYS A 50 18.60 -32.63 -12.96
CA LYS A 50 18.40 -32.16 -11.58
C LYS A 50 18.71 -30.66 -11.46
N ASN A 51 19.86 -30.22 -11.93
CA ASN A 51 20.24 -28.80 -11.91
C ASN A 51 19.24 -27.95 -12.69
N GLY A 52 18.78 -28.41 -13.86
CA GLY A 52 17.75 -27.71 -14.65
C GLY A 52 16.43 -27.57 -13.89
N LEU A 53 15.97 -28.63 -13.22
CA LEU A 53 14.77 -28.61 -12.39
C LEU A 53 14.92 -27.67 -11.18
N ASP A 54 16.09 -27.65 -10.54
CA ASP A 54 16.39 -26.75 -9.43
C ASP A 54 16.31 -25.29 -9.87
N VAL A 55 16.93 -24.94 -11.01
CA VAL A 55 16.89 -23.59 -11.61
C VAL A 55 15.47 -23.15 -11.96
N ILE A 56 14.66 -24.03 -12.59
CA ILE A 56 13.24 -23.74 -12.87
C ILE A 56 12.47 -23.52 -11.57
N GLY A 57 12.75 -24.33 -10.55
CA GLY A 57 12.18 -24.20 -9.22
C GLY A 57 12.51 -22.85 -8.58
N ASP A 58 13.76 -22.41 -8.66
CA ASP A 58 14.22 -21.10 -8.17
C ASP A 58 13.53 -19.95 -8.90
N PHE A 59 13.45 -20.00 -10.23
CA PHE A 59 12.76 -18.98 -11.02
C PHE A 59 11.28 -18.88 -10.66
N LYS A 60 10.59 -20.03 -10.56
CA LYS A 60 9.19 -20.08 -10.14
C LYS A 60 8.99 -19.46 -8.74
N ARG A 61 9.86 -19.78 -7.77
CA ARG A 61 9.79 -19.19 -6.43
C ARG A 61 10.05 -17.68 -6.47
N GLY A 62 11.02 -17.24 -7.26
CA GLY A 62 11.33 -15.82 -7.46
C GLY A 62 10.11 -15.03 -7.97
N GLU A 63 9.45 -15.55 -9.00
CA GLU A 63 8.24 -14.94 -9.57
C GLU A 63 7.10 -14.83 -8.55
N LEU A 64 6.83 -15.91 -7.80
CA LEU A 64 5.81 -15.90 -6.75
C LEU A 64 6.15 -14.89 -5.64
N ASN A 65 7.43 -14.78 -5.26
CA ASN A 65 7.88 -13.81 -4.27
C ASN A 65 7.74 -12.38 -4.77
N LEU A 66 7.99 -12.12 -6.06
CA LEU A 66 7.79 -10.79 -6.66
C LEU A 66 6.32 -10.37 -6.59
N HIS A 67 5.40 -11.27 -6.98
CA HIS A 67 3.98 -11.01 -6.87
C HIS A 67 3.53 -10.82 -5.42
N ALA A 68 3.98 -11.68 -4.51
CA ALA A 68 3.68 -11.55 -3.08
C ALA A 68 4.17 -10.21 -2.52
N GLY A 69 5.38 -9.78 -2.91
CA GLY A 69 5.93 -8.47 -2.57
C GLY A 69 5.10 -7.32 -3.11
N TYR A 70 4.69 -7.38 -4.38
CA TYR A 70 3.82 -6.37 -5.00
C TYR A 70 2.48 -6.24 -4.26
N PHE A 71 1.77 -7.35 -4.02
CA PHE A 71 0.49 -7.30 -3.29
C PHE A 71 0.66 -6.85 -1.83
N SER A 72 1.77 -7.21 -1.19
CA SER A 72 2.12 -6.69 0.13
C SER A 72 2.37 -5.18 0.10
N SER A 73 2.99 -4.64 -0.95
CA SER A 73 3.20 -3.19 -1.08
C SER A 73 1.91 -2.41 -1.28
N LEU A 74 0.91 -2.95 -1.97
CA LEU A 74 -0.40 -2.28 -2.11
C LEU A 74 -1.13 -2.10 -0.77
N ARG A 75 -0.88 -3.01 0.18
CA ARG A 75 -1.44 -2.97 1.54
C ARG A 75 -0.65 -2.07 2.48
N MET A 76 0.62 -1.82 2.20
CA MET A 76 1.51 -1.08 3.09
C MET A 76 1.60 0.38 2.63
N VAL A 77 1.26 1.32 3.50
CA VAL A 77 1.33 2.74 3.17
C VAL A 77 2.78 3.20 3.22
N ASN A 78 3.24 3.73 2.09
CA ASN A 78 4.56 4.32 1.97
C ASN A 78 4.73 5.51 2.95
N PRO A 79 5.84 5.59 3.72
CA PRO A 79 6.10 6.72 4.61
C PRO A 79 5.98 8.10 3.96
N ALA A 80 6.35 8.22 2.67
CA ALA A 80 6.22 9.47 1.93
C ALA A 80 4.75 9.94 1.77
N VAL A 81 3.80 9.00 1.76
CA VAL A 81 2.35 9.30 1.77
C VAL A 81 1.89 9.73 3.17
N LYS A 82 2.43 9.14 4.24
CA LYS A 82 2.14 9.55 5.62
C LYS A 82 2.68 10.96 5.93
N GLU A 83 3.85 11.28 5.38
CA GLU A 83 4.50 12.59 5.49
C GLU A 83 4.00 13.60 4.46
N TYR A 84 3.02 13.22 3.64
CA TYR A 84 2.49 14.10 2.62
C TYR A 84 1.81 15.30 3.27
N ILE A 85 2.31 16.51 2.98
CA ILE A 85 1.96 17.75 3.69
C ILE A 85 0.44 17.98 3.79
N LYS A 86 -0.31 17.56 2.76
CA LYS A 86 -1.76 17.73 2.69
C LYS A 86 -2.52 16.95 3.77
N VAL A 87 -1.98 15.84 4.28
CA VAL A 87 -2.57 15.11 5.41
C VAL A 87 -2.59 16.01 6.65
N ALA A 88 -1.46 16.64 6.97
CA ALA A 88 -1.37 17.58 8.08
C ALA A 88 -2.23 18.83 7.85
N GLU A 89 -2.31 19.33 6.61
CA GLU A 89 -3.15 20.47 6.24
C GLU A 89 -4.65 20.17 6.43
N ILE A 90 -5.13 18.98 6.05
CA ILE A 90 -6.54 18.57 6.29
C ILE A 90 -6.87 18.66 7.79
N ILE A 91 -5.99 18.11 8.64
CA ILE A 91 -6.19 18.12 10.09
C ILE A 91 -6.14 19.56 10.63
N ALA A 92 -5.22 20.38 10.14
CA ALA A 92 -5.11 21.79 10.53
C ALA A 92 -6.34 22.61 10.10
N LEU A 93 -6.90 22.33 8.91
CA LEU A 93 -8.13 22.96 8.44
C LEU A 93 -9.32 22.56 9.31
N GLN A 94 -9.46 21.28 9.67
CA GLN A 94 -10.51 20.82 10.60
C GLN A 94 -10.46 21.58 11.93
N ALA A 95 -9.27 21.73 12.52
CA ALA A 95 -9.10 22.48 13.75
C ALA A 95 -9.52 23.95 13.61
N LYS A 96 -9.18 24.59 12.49
CA LYS A 96 -9.61 25.97 12.18
C LYS A 96 -11.13 26.08 12.01
N ILE A 97 -11.78 25.09 11.39
CA ILE A 97 -13.24 25.05 11.23
C ILE A 97 -13.93 24.93 12.59
N LEU A 98 -13.47 24.02 13.45
CA LEU A 98 -13.96 23.85 14.82
C LEU A 98 -13.83 25.15 15.63
N GLN A 99 -12.66 25.80 15.56
CA GLN A 99 -12.44 27.08 16.23
C GLN A 99 -13.41 28.16 15.72
N SER A 100 -13.59 28.28 14.41
CA SER A 100 -14.50 29.25 13.79
C SER A 100 -15.97 29.02 14.17
N SER A 101 -16.39 27.74 14.21
CA SER A 101 -17.72 27.33 14.65
C SER A 101 -17.97 27.72 16.11
N ASN A 102 -17.04 27.38 17.02
CA ASN A 102 -17.15 27.72 18.43
C ASN A 102 -17.16 29.23 18.68
N ASN A 103 -16.29 29.98 18.00
CA ASN A 103 -16.25 31.44 18.11
C ASN A 103 -17.57 32.08 17.68
N THR A 104 -18.19 31.58 16.60
CA THR A 104 -19.46 32.10 16.11
C THR A 104 -20.60 31.73 17.07
N ARG A 105 -20.61 30.51 17.60
CA ARG A 105 -21.58 30.06 18.61
C ARG A 105 -21.49 30.90 19.89
N ASN A 106 -20.29 31.23 20.36
CA ASN A 106 -20.09 32.10 21.52
C ASN A 106 -20.58 33.52 21.28
N LEU A 107 -20.28 34.12 20.12
CA LEU A 107 -20.77 35.44 19.73
C LEU A 107 -22.30 35.49 19.77
N LEU A 108 -22.95 34.45 19.23
CA LEU A 108 -24.40 34.37 19.16
C LEU A 108 -25.08 34.14 20.53
N GLN A 109 -24.36 33.61 21.51
CA GLN A 109 -24.89 33.38 22.87
C GLN A 109 -24.73 34.58 23.79
N GLN A 110 -23.75 35.46 23.53
CA GLN A 110 -23.49 36.64 24.38
C GLN A 110 -24.60 37.69 24.27
N ASP A 111 -25.20 37.84 23.10
CA ASP A 111 -26.23 38.84 22.83
C ASP A 111 -27.55 38.17 22.43
N ALA A 112 -28.21 37.51 23.39
CA ALA A 112 -29.43 36.75 23.17
C ALA A 112 -30.59 37.56 22.55
N ASP A 113 -30.58 38.89 22.70
CA ASP A 113 -31.57 39.79 22.11
C ASP A 113 -31.29 40.16 20.64
N LEU A 114 -30.08 39.92 20.11
CA LEU A 114 -29.74 40.25 18.72
C LEU A 114 -30.29 39.25 17.71
N PHE A 115 -30.56 38.00 18.11
CA PHE A 115 -30.99 36.93 17.21
C PHE A 115 -32.22 36.20 17.74
N ASN A 116 -33.18 35.97 16.86
CA ASN A 116 -34.32 35.14 17.20
C ASN A 116 -33.86 33.67 17.38
N GLY A 117 -34.49 32.93 18.30
CA GLY A 117 -34.20 31.51 18.55
C GLY A 117 -34.23 30.63 17.28
N ASN A 118 -35.10 30.95 16.31
CA ASN A 118 -35.12 30.25 15.01
C ASN A 118 -33.86 30.48 14.18
N GLU A 119 -33.27 31.68 14.22
CA GLU A 119 -32.06 32.05 13.50
C GLU A 119 -30.82 31.42 14.14
N LEU A 120 -30.78 31.41 15.47
CA LEU A 120 -29.76 30.71 16.24
C LEU A 120 -29.76 29.20 15.94
N ALA A 121 -30.95 28.59 15.90
CA ALA A 121 -31.11 27.19 15.53
C ALA A 121 -30.66 26.91 14.09
N TYR A 122 -30.93 27.83 13.15
CA TYR A 122 -30.47 27.71 11.77
C TYR A 122 -28.94 27.75 11.67
N VAL A 123 -28.29 28.74 12.31
CA VAL A 123 -26.83 28.83 12.32
C VAL A 123 -26.19 27.58 12.94
N GLY A 124 -26.76 27.08 14.04
CA GLY A 124 -26.36 25.82 14.66
C GLY A 124 -26.39 24.66 13.66
N LYS A 125 -27.53 24.44 13.00
CA LYS A 125 -27.70 23.37 12.00
C LYS A 125 -26.71 23.45 10.84
N VAL A 126 -26.41 24.66 10.35
CA VAL A 126 -25.44 24.84 9.27
C VAL A 126 -24.04 24.42 9.73
N TYR A 127 -23.62 24.82 10.93
CA TYR A 127 -22.32 24.41 11.47
C TYR A 127 -22.27 22.92 11.79
N ASP A 128 -23.34 22.34 12.34
CA ASP A 128 -23.40 20.91 12.63
C ASP A 128 -23.28 20.10 11.34
N LYS A 129 -23.96 20.52 10.26
CA LYS A 129 -23.83 19.88 8.95
C LYS A 129 -22.43 20.00 8.36
N LEU A 130 -21.83 21.19 8.47
CA LEU A 130 -20.45 21.41 8.03
C LEU A 130 -19.46 20.50 8.79
N LEU A 131 -19.62 20.36 10.11
CA LEU A 131 -18.75 19.52 10.92
C LEU A 131 -18.93 18.03 10.60
N GLU A 132 -20.16 17.58 10.34
CA GLU A 132 -20.45 16.22 9.87
C GLU A 132 -19.74 15.92 8.53
N ASP A 133 -19.76 16.87 7.59
CA ASP A 133 -19.08 16.69 6.30
C ASP A 133 -17.55 16.69 6.46
N CYS A 134 -17.01 17.48 7.40
CA CYS A 134 -15.59 17.42 7.72
C CYS A 134 -15.18 16.10 8.40
N GLU A 135 -16.02 15.56 9.29
CA GLU A 135 -15.82 14.26 9.92
C GLU A 135 -15.81 13.15 8.86
N ARG A 136 -16.72 13.21 7.88
CA ARG A 136 -16.72 12.26 6.75
C ARG A 136 -15.41 12.30 5.97
N ILE A 137 -14.83 13.48 5.74
CA ILE A 137 -13.53 13.61 5.07
C ILE A 137 -12.42 12.95 5.87
N LEU A 138 -12.43 13.07 7.21
CA LEU A 138 -11.44 12.42 8.06
C LEU A 138 -11.60 10.90 8.09
N ASN A 139 -12.84 10.41 8.13
CA ASN A 139 -13.14 8.98 8.04
C ASN A 139 -12.73 8.39 6.69
N ASP A 140 -12.83 9.17 5.60
CA ASP A 140 -12.33 8.77 4.28
C ASP A 140 -10.80 8.82 4.20
N LEU A 141 -10.14 9.70 4.96
CA LEU A 141 -8.69 9.85 5.00
C LEU A 141 -8.01 8.71 5.77
N GLU A 142 -8.60 8.27 6.88
CA GLU A 142 -8.07 7.22 7.76
C GLU A 142 -7.61 5.95 7.01
N PRO A 143 -8.44 5.28 6.19
CA PRO A 143 -8.03 4.07 5.49
C PRO A 143 -6.98 4.33 4.40
N VAL A 144 -6.84 5.58 3.92
CA VAL A 144 -5.85 5.96 2.91
C VAL A 144 -4.45 6.09 3.52
N VAL A 145 -4.35 6.52 4.77
CA VAL A 145 -3.07 6.71 5.49
C VAL A 145 -2.70 5.55 6.42
N THR A 146 -3.60 4.56 6.59
CA THR A 146 -3.42 3.43 7.50
C THR A 146 -3.11 2.13 6.76
N ASP A 147 -2.12 1.40 7.27
CA ASP A 147 -1.67 0.12 6.71
C ASP A 147 -2.79 -0.94 6.76
N GLY A 148 -2.88 -1.75 5.72
CA GLY A 148 -3.77 -2.92 5.63
C GLY A 148 -5.26 -2.60 5.44
N GLN A 149 -5.67 -1.33 5.41
CA GLN A 149 -7.06 -0.94 5.21
C GLN A 149 -7.50 -0.96 3.75
N LEU A 150 -6.56 -0.66 2.83
CA LEU A 150 -6.80 -0.60 1.39
C LEU A 150 -5.67 -1.32 0.64
N GLU A 151 -6.01 -1.91 -0.50
CA GLU A 151 -5.06 -2.32 -1.53
C GLU A 151 -5.06 -1.26 -2.62
N MET A 152 -4.13 -0.31 -2.53
CA MET A 152 -4.11 0.88 -3.37
C MET A 152 -2.66 1.28 -3.65
N LYS A 153 -2.36 1.68 -4.88
CA LYS A 153 -1.03 2.17 -5.25
C LYS A 153 -0.74 3.52 -4.61
N ASP A 154 0.54 3.85 -4.44
CA ASP A 154 0.95 5.10 -3.81
C ASP A 154 0.49 6.36 -4.57
N ASP A 155 0.47 6.32 -5.91
CA ASP A 155 -0.04 7.40 -6.76
C ASP A 155 -1.54 7.62 -6.58
N GLU A 156 -2.32 6.53 -6.59
CA GLU A 156 -3.75 6.54 -6.30
C GLU A 156 -4.04 7.07 -4.89
N ARG A 157 -3.22 6.70 -3.89
CA ARG A 157 -3.33 7.24 -2.52
C ARG A 157 -3.11 8.75 -2.49
N MET A 158 -2.06 9.23 -3.17
CA MET A 158 -1.78 10.67 -3.24
C MET A 158 -2.92 11.44 -3.92
N GLU A 159 -3.45 10.93 -5.04
CA GLU A 159 -4.59 11.53 -5.73
C GLU A 159 -5.83 11.58 -4.83
N ARG A 160 -6.10 10.51 -4.07
CA ARG A 160 -7.22 10.48 -3.13
C ARG A 160 -7.04 11.51 -2.01
N ILE A 161 -5.84 11.67 -1.47
CA ILE A 161 -5.53 12.70 -0.45
C ILE A 161 -5.72 14.10 -1.05
N ASP A 162 -5.33 14.33 -2.30
CA ASP A 162 -5.52 15.61 -3.00
C ASP A 162 -6.99 16.00 -3.09
N MET A 163 -7.85 15.04 -3.45
CA MET A 163 -9.30 15.25 -3.48
C MET A 163 -9.87 15.55 -2.09
N LEU A 164 -9.46 14.81 -1.07
CA LEU A 164 -9.92 15.03 0.31
C LEU A 164 -9.47 16.40 0.83
N HIS A 165 -8.25 16.81 0.51
CA HIS A 165 -7.72 18.13 0.83
C HIS A 165 -8.51 19.25 0.16
N ALA A 166 -8.85 19.10 -1.12
CA ALA A 166 -9.69 20.06 -1.84
C ALA A 166 -11.06 20.22 -1.16
N ASN A 167 -11.72 19.09 -0.83
CA ASN A 167 -13.01 19.10 -0.15
C ASN A 167 -12.94 19.78 1.24
N MET A 168 -11.89 19.50 2.02
CA MET A 168 -11.70 20.15 3.33
C MET A 168 -11.43 21.66 3.18
N THR A 169 -10.71 22.04 2.13
CA THR A 169 -10.46 23.44 1.79
C THR A 169 -11.76 24.17 1.44
N ASP A 170 -12.63 23.54 0.66
CA ASP A 170 -13.95 24.11 0.33
C ASP A 170 -14.83 24.27 1.58
N ASN A 171 -14.83 23.28 2.48
CA ASN A 171 -15.50 23.38 3.77
C ASN A 171 -14.95 24.54 4.61
N TYR A 172 -13.63 24.73 4.63
CA TYR A 172 -13.01 25.86 5.32
C TYR A 172 -13.39 27.21 4.71
N ILE A 173 -13.38 27.32 3.38
CA ILE A 173 -13.80 28.54 2.66
C ILE A 173 -15.27 28.86 2.98
N PHE A 174 -16.15 27.85 2.93
CA PHE A 174 -17.55 27.98 3.30
C PHE A 174 -17.69 28.45 4.76
N CYS A 175 -16.99 27.81 5.71
CA CYS A 175 -16.98 28.17 7.12
C CYS A 175 -16.67 29.66 7.33
N LYS A 176 -15.63 30.15 6.64
CA LYS A 176 -15.19 31.54 6.69
C LYS A 176 -16.24 32.48 6.10
N ARG A 177 -16.79 32.17 4.93
CA ARG A 177 -17.81 32.99 4.27
C ARG A 177 -19.08 33.07 5.10
N PHE A 178 -19.57 31.93 5.60
CA PHE A 178 -20.76 31.86 6.42
C PHE A 178 -20.57 32.62 7.74
N GLY A 179 -19.49 32.33 8.48
CA GLY A 179 -19.20 33.02 9.74
C GLY A 179 -19.01 34.52 9.58
N ASN A 180 -18.37 34.98 8.50
CA ASN A 180 -18.28 36.41 8.21
C ASN A 180 -19.65 37.04 7.93
N SER A 181 -20.53 36.34 7.20
CA SER A 181 -21.89 36.81 6.91
C SER A 181 -22.71 36.93 8.20
N THR A 182 -22.61 35.95 9.10
CA THR A 182 -23.25 35.98 10.42
C THR A 182 -22.76 37.16 11.26
N LYS A 183 -21.45 37.44 11.25
CA LYS A 183 -20.87 38.58 11.98
C LYS A 183 -21.33 39.92 11.41
N VAL A 184 -21.38 40.08 10.09
CA VAL A 184 -21.88 41.31 9.45
C VAL A 184 -23.34 41.54 9.82
N LEU A 185 -24.16 40.48 9.82
CA LEU A 185 -25.56 40.58 10.26
C LEU A 185 -25.66 41.01 11.73
N ALA A 186 -24.85 40.43 12.62
CA ALA A 186 -24.81 40.82 14.03
C ALA A 186 -24.48 42.31 14.20
N VAL A 187 -23.43 42.79 13.51
CA VAL A 187 -23.02 44.20 13.56
C VAL A 187 -24.10 45.14 13.02
N SER A 188 -24.79 44.76 11.93
CA SER A 188 -25.91 45.55 11.38
C SER A 188 -27.02 45.73 12.42
N ARG A 189 -27.39 44.66 13.13
CA ARG A 189 -28.45 44.69 14.15
C ARG A 189 -28.08 45.51 15.38
N ILE A 190 -26.84 45.40 15.85
CA ILE A 190 -26.33 46.24 16.94
C ILE A 190 -26.46 47.72 16.56
N LYS A 191 -26.09 48.07 15.33
CA LYS A 191 -26.20 49.44 14.83
C LYS A 191 -27.66 49.90 14.75
N GLU A 192 -28.56 49.08 14.22
CA GLU A 192 -30.00 49.38 14.15
C GLU A 192 -30.61 49.62 15.53
N GLU A 193 -30.27 48.78 16.52
CA GLU A 193 -30.71 48.94 17.91
C GLU A 193 -30.18 50.24 18.52
N MET A 194 -28.90 50.56 18.32
CA MET A 194 -28.32 51.83 18.76
C MET A 194 -29.00 53.05 18.09
N ASP A 195 -29.28 52.98 16.79
CA ASP A 195 -29.94 54.07 16.06
C ASP A 195 -31.38 54.26 16.56
N ILE A 196 -32.10 53.18 16.89
CA ILE A 196 -33.43 53.24 17.53
C ILE A 196 -33.34 53.89 18.91
N GLN A 197 -32.38 53.49 19.75
CA GLN A 197 -32.18 54.06 21.08
C GLN A 197 -31.85 55.55 21.03
N ASN A 198 -30.96 55.95 20.12
CA ASN A 198 -30.62 57.36 19.89
C ASN A 198 -31.83 58.16 19.39
N ALA A 199 -32.64 57.61 18.48
CA ALA A 199 -33.85 58.27 18.00
C ALA A 199 -34.91 58.43 19.10
N ARG A 200 -35.06 57.45 20.01
CA ARG A 200 -35.94 57.53 21.18
C ARG A 200 -35.48 58.64 22.14
N ALA A 201 -34.19 58.69 22.45
CA ALA A 201 -33.60 59.73 23.30
C ALA A 201 -33.78 61.13 22.70
N LEU A 202 -33.58 61.30 21.39
CA LEU A 202 -33.80 62.58 20.69
C LEU A 202 -35.26 63.03 20.68
N ARG A 203 -36.21 62.07 20.66
CA ARG A 203 -37.66 62.36 20.66
C ARG A 203 -38.24 62.56 22.06
N GLY A 204 -37.41 62.45 23.11
CA GLY A 204 -37.88 62.55 24.50
C GLY A 204 -38.83 61.42 24.92
N ILE A 205 -38.85 60.32 24.17
CA ILE A 205 -39.60 59.12 24.51
C ILE A 205 -38.66 58.27 25.36
N ASN A 206 -38.57 58.64 26.64
CA ASN A 206 -37.97 57.80 27.66
C ASN A 206 -39.12 57.05 28.32
N ASP A 207 -39.11 55.71 28.24
CA ASP A 207 -39.89 54.88 29.16
C ASP A 207 -39.29 54.95 30.57
#